data_AF-A0A7K2SJG7-F1
#
_entry.id   AF-A0A7K2SJG7-F1
#
_cell.length_a   1.000
_cell.length_b   1.000
_cell.length_c   1.000
_cell.angle_alpha   90.00
_cell.angle_beta   90.00
_cell.angle_gamma   90.00
#
_symmetry.space_group_name_H-M   'P 1'
#
loop_
_entity.id
_entity.type
_entity.pdbx_description
1 polymer ?
#
loop_
_entity_poly.entity_id
_entity_poly.type
_entity_poly.pdbx_seq_one_letter_code
_entity_poly.pdbx_strand_id
1 'polypeptide(L)'
;MSDTAPSTRRTSPVAPASVRVPIAELSDLMVRTCLAAGLNHRAGRRVADHFLTGELRGKPSHGLAKFAFESRFFPLRQGPPEIVRQRGVFTVVDAHREIGPLSAEFAVTAAIERARRLGVGLVGVINTQRYGVLSTFTEAIAAHGLLGIAANTSRAEAVPAGGASAVLGVNPLSFALPTLGEPLSADMGTTLAPMGVLWEHRRSGNPLPEQCFVDAEGSPTSDPHAASSAIVFGDHRGFALSLLLQTLTGSLFGFPMGSDVDSTWGTGYAFIALDPTFAAPDQDAAAANTRLAEQLRAAAAADGTWRLPGDRGRALEAAARTNGTIAVPGPLLARLSARSAGDFTSD
;
A
#
# COMPACT_ATOMS: atom_id res chain seq x y z
N MET A 1 -15.51 57.19 6.45
CA MET A 1 -14.37 56.66 7.21
C MET A 1 -14.47 55.14 7.15
N SER A 2 -13.85 54.57 6.12
CA SER A 2 -13.79 53.13 5.85
C SER A 2 -12.44 52.63 6.32
N ASP A 3 -12.41 51.77 7.32
CA ASP A 3 -11.19 51.19 7.86
C ASP A 3 -11.03 49.78 7.27
N THR A 4 -10.22 49.67 6.21
CA THR A 4 -9.83 48.41 5.59
C THR A 4 -8.57 47.89 6.28
N ALA A 5 -8.73 46.85 7.09
CA ALA A 5 -7.60 46.12 7.67
C ALA A 5 -6.78 45.41 6.58
N PRO A 6 -5.44 45.41 6.65
CA PRO A 6 -4.59 44.82 5.62
C PRO A 6 -4.66 43.29 5.66
N SER A 7 -5.02 42.71 4.52
CA SER A 7 -4.93 41.27 4.23
C SER A 7 -3.49 40.79 4.44
N THR A 8 -3.27 39.99 5.49
CA THR A 8 -2.04 39.25 5.69
C THR A 8 -1.98 38.11 4.68
N ARG A 9 -1.28 38.34 3.56
CA ARG A 9 -0.84 37.24 2.67
C ARG A 9 0.08 36.33 3.49
N ARG A 10 -0.47 35.23 4.03
CA ARG A 10 0.34 34.11 4.54
C ARG A 10 1.17 33.60 3.37
N THR A 11 2.48 33.79 3.45
CA THR A 11 3.44 33.14 2.57
C THR A 11 3.27 31.64 2.73
N SER A 12 2.89 30.94 1.65
CA SER A 12 2.91 29.48 1.61
C SER A 12 4.30 28.98 2.03
N PRO A 13 4.42 27.95 2.87
CA PRO A 13 5.72 27.40 3.23
C PRO A 13 6.42 26.92 1.96
N VAL A 14 7.67 27.36 1.78
CA VAL A 14 8.53 26.91 0.67
C VAL A 14 8.69 25.40 0.83
N ALA A 15 8.20 24.63 -0.14
CA ALA A 15 8.40 23.18 -0.16
C ALA A 15 9.91 22.89 -0.02
N PRO A 16 10.32 21.94 0.82
CA PRO A 16 11.74 21.65 1.02
C PRO A 16 12.39 21.37 -0.33
N ALA A 17 13.58 21.96 -0.56
CA ALA A 17 14.30 21.80 -1.80
C ALA A 17 14.47 20.31 -2.13
N SER A 18 13.98 19.91 -3.29
CA SER A 18 14.13 18.54 -3.79
C SER A 18 15.43 18.42 -4.58
N VAL A 19 16.10 17.28 -4.43
CA VAL A 19 17.34 16.96 -5.14
C VAL A 19 17.04 15.85 -6.15
N ARG A 20 17.58 15.97 -7.37
CA ARG A 20 17.48 14.92 -8.39
C ARG A 20 18.53 13.86 -8.09
N VAL A 21 18.09 12.63 -7.82
CA VAL A 21 18.96 11.51 -7.43
C VAL A 21 18.83 10.38 -8.45
N PRO A 22 19.94 9.73 -8.87
CA PRO A 22 19.89 8.51 -9.66
C PRO A 22 19.09 7.41 -8.98
N ILE A 23 18.24 6.72 -9.74
CA ILE A 23 17.42 5.59 -9.24
C ILE A 23 18.32 4.47 -8.71
N ALA A 24 19.46 4.22 -9.37
CA ALA A 24 20.44 3.22 -8.94
C ALA A 24 21.04 3.55 -7.56
N GLU A 25 21.37 4.82 -7.32
CA GLU A 25 21.91 5.27 -6.03
C GLU A 25 20.89 5.09 -4.89
N LEU A 26 19.63 5.41 -5.14
CA LEU A 26 18.54 5.16 -4.18
C LEU A 26 18.37 3.66 -3.89
N SER A 27 18.38 2.83 -4.94
CA SER A 27 18.31 1.37 -4.77
C SER A 27 19.48 0.86 -3.92
N ASP A 28 20.69 1.35 -4.16
CA ASP A 28 21.87 0.94 -3.39
C ASP A 28 21.82 1.41 -1.93
N LEU A 29 21.34 2.63 -1.66
CA LEU A 29 21.09 3.12 -0.29
C LEU A 29 20.10 2.22 0.47
N MET A 30 19.01 1.83 -0.20
CA MET A 30 17.98 0.96 0.36
C MET A 30 18.51 -0.47 0.59
N VAL A 31 19.29 -1.02 -0.34
CA VAL A 31 19.94 -2.32 -0.17
C VAL A 31 20.91 -2.30 1.00
N ARG A 32 21.78 -1.27 1.09
CA ARG A 32 22.73 -1.12 2.22
C ARG A 32 22.01 -1.01 3.57
N THR A 33 20.88 -0.30 3.61
CA THR A 33 20.02 -0.24 4.82
C THR A 33 19.55 -1.64 5.23
N CYS A 34 19.11 -2.46 4.28
CA CYS A 34 18.69 -3.83 4.57
C CYS A 34 19.86 -4.70 5.05
N LEU A 35 21.04 -4.56 4.43
CA LEU A 35 22.25 -5.28 4.84
C LEU A 35 22.67 -4.89 6.27
N ALA A 36 22.61 -3.60 6.61
CA ALA A 36 22.90 -3.10 7.95
C ALA A 36 21.92 -3.66 9.02
N ALA A 37 20.70 -4.02 8.61
CA ALA A 37 19.73 -4.72 9.46
C ALA A 37 19.87 -6.26 9.45
N GLY A 38 20.96 -6.80 8.89
CA GLY A 38 21.26 -8.23 8.90
C GLY A 38 20.57 -9.05 7.81
N LEU A 39 20.01 -8.44 6.77
CA LEU A 39 19.52 -9.17 5.59
C LEU A 39 20.69 -9.56 4.68
N ASN A 40 20.50 -10.64 3.92
CA ASN A 40 21.38 -10.91 2.79
C ASN A 40 21.03 -10.00 1.59
N HIS A 41 21.96 -9.89 0.65
CA HIS A 41 21.83 -9.01 -0.51
C HIS A 41 20.58 -9.30 -1.35
N ARG A 42 20.23 -10.57 -1.56
CA ARG A 42 19.04 -10.97 -2.33
C ARG A 42 17.74 -10.50 -1.68
N ALA A 43 17.62 -10.65 -0.36
CA ALA A 43 16.47 -10.16 0.40
C ALA A 43 16.43 -8.63 0.41
N GLY A 44 17.58 -7.98 0.62
CA GLY A 44 17.68 -6.51 0.58
C GLY A 44 17.27 -5.90 -0.75
N ARG A 45 17.67 -6.50 -1.88
CA ARG A 45 17.25 -6.04 -3.22
C ARG A 45 15.74 -6.15 -3.42
N ARG A 46 15.11 -7.26 -3.02
CA ARG A 46 13.65 -7.43 -3.12
C ARG A 46 12.88 -6.38 -2.32
N VAL A 47 13.31 -6.10 -1.10
CA VAL A 47 12.72 -5.03 -0.27
C VAL A 47 12.92 -3.67 -0.93
N ALA A 48 14.13 -3.35 -1.39
CA ALA A 48 14.44 -2.09 -2.05
C ALA A 48 13.58 -1.89 -3.31
N ASP A 49 13.51 -2.90 -4.16
CA ASP A 49 12.75 -2.88 -5.42
C ASP A 49 11.26 -2.66 -5.16
N HIS A 50 10.67 -3.31 -4.15
CA HIS A 50 9.25 -3.14 -3.81
C HIS A 50 8.90 -1.67 -3.50
N PHE A 51 9.61 -1.07 -2.55
CA PHE A 51 9.35 0.31 -2.15
C PHE A 51 9.72 1.31 -3.25
N LEU A 52 10.79 1.05 -3.99
CA LEU A 52 11.19 1.89 -5.12
C LEU A 52 10.14 1.84 -6.24
N THR A 53 9.58 0.67 -6.56
CA THR A 53 8.45 0.57 -7.50
C THR A 53 7.26 1.39 -7.02
N GLY A 54 6.94 1.41 -5.72
CA GLY A 54 5.91 2.29 -5.17
C GLY A 54 6.19 3.78 -5.43
N GLU A 55 7.44 4.22 -5.21
CA GLU A 55 7.88 5.59 -5.52
C GLU A 55 7.72 5.90 -7.01
N LEU A 56 8.26 5.05 -7.88
CA LEU A 56 8.28 5.25 -9.32
C LEU A 56 6.87 5.25 -9.93
N ARG A 57 5.93 4.53 -9.32
CA ARG A 57 4.51 4.52 -9.71
C ARG A 57 3.71 5.70 -9.15
N GLY A 58 4.38 6.66 -8.51
CA GLY A 58 3.76 7.88 -7.98
C GLY A 58 2.98 7.66 -6.69
N LYS A 59 3.40 6.71 -5.85
CA LYS A 59 2.84 6.46 -4.51
C LYS A 59 3.86 6.78 -3.40
N PRO A 60 4.29 8.04 -3.23
CA PRO A 60 5.38 8.40 -2.32
C PRO A 60 5.11 8.04 -0.84
N SER A 61 3.84 8.05 -0.42
CA SER A 61 3.43 7.61 0.94
C SER A 61 3.68 6.13 1.23
N HIS A 62 3.89 5.33 0.18
CA HIS A 62 4.19 3.89 0.23
C HIS A 62 5.51 3.56 -0.47
N GLY A 63 6.29 4.58 -0.85
CA GLY A 63 7.58 4.46 -1.52
C GLY A 63 8.75 4.72 -0.58
N LEU A 64 9.63 5.65 -0.95
CA LEU A 64 10.86 5.95 -0.20
C LEU A 64 10.59 6.41 1.24
N ALA A 65 9.58 7.26 1.44
CA ALA A 65 9.21 7.74 2.77
C ALA A 65 8.74 6.59 3.68
N LYS A 66 8.02 5.63 3.10
CA LYS A 66 7.57 4.44 3.83
C LYS A 66 8.73 3.51 4.16
N PHE A 67 9.64 3.28 3.23
CA PHE A 67 10.86 2.52 3.48
C PHE A 67 11.69 3.14 4.62
N ALA A 68 11.91 4.46 4.58
CA ALA A 68 12.65 5.15 5.64
C ALA A 68 11.98 5.03 7.01
N PHE A 69 10.64 5.04 7.07
CA PHE A 69 9.89 4.83 8.30
C PHE A 69 9.96 3.37 8.79
N GLU A 70 9.64 2.39 7.94
CA GLU A 70 9.59 0.97 8.31
C GLU A 70 10.98 0.41 8.65
N SER A 71 12.04 0.94 8.01
CA SER A 71 13.42 0.49 8.26
C SER A 71 13.85 0.60 9.72
N ARG A 72 13.24 1.49 10.51
CA ARG A 72 13.48 1.58 11.97
C ARG A 72 13.18 0.28 12.72
N PHE A 73 12.32 -0.55 12.16
CA PHE A 73 11.90 -1.82 12.73
C PHE A 73 12.65 -3.02 12.14
N PHE A 74 13.46 -2.83 11.08
CA PHE A 74 14.18 -3.94 10.45
C PHE A 74 15.11 -4.69 11.43
N PRO A 75 15.77 -4.04 12.40
CA PRO A 75 16.54 -4.76 13.42
C PRO A 75 15.69 -5.60 14.41
N LEU A 76 14.37 -5.44 14.43
CA LEU A 76 13.46 -6.13 15.36
C LEU A 76 12.91 -7.45 14.82
N ARG A 77 13.35 -7.87 13.63
CA ARG A 77 12.98 -9.16 13.01
C ARG A 77 13.35 -10.32 13.94
N GLN A 78 12.51 -11.34 14.01
CA GLN A 78 12.76 -12.52 14.85
C GLN A 78 13.07 -13.77 14.03
N GLY A 79 12.52 -13.87 12.82
CA GLY A 79 12.77 -14.98 11.92
C GLY A 79 12.10 -14.81 10.57
N PRO A 80 12.30 -15.76 9.64
CA PRO A 80 11.56 -15.80 8.38
C PRO A 80 10.11 -16.24 8.61
N PRO A 81 9.19 -15.97 7.66
CA PRO A 81 7.80 -16.39 7.77
C PRO A 81 7.62 -17.90 7.75
N GLU A 82 6.61 -18.39 8.47
CA GLU A 82 6.32 -19.81 8.65
C GLU A 82 4.80 -20.09 8.50
N ILE A 83 4.46 -21.19 7.83
CA ILE A 83 3.07 -21.68 7.79
C ILE A 83 2.76 -22.42 9.10
N VAL A 84 1.97 -21.78 9.96
CA VAL A 84 1.59 -22.34 11.27
C VAL A 84 0.29 -23.16 11.21
N ARG A 85 -0.54 -22.95 10.19
CA ARG A 85 -1.76 -23.74 9.97
C ARG A 85 -2.12 -23.80 8.51
N GLN A 86 -2.56 -24.97 8.05
CA GLN A 86 -2.89 -25.18 6.65
C GLN A 86 -4.03 -26.21 6.48
N ARG A 87 -5.16 -25.83 5.88
CA ARG A 87 -6.31 -26.74 5.66
C ARG A 87 -7.17 -26.31 4.48
N GLY A 88 -7.45 -27.22 3.55
CA GLY A 88 -8.22 -26.90 2.35
C GLY A 88 -7.59 -25.73 1.59
N VAL A 89 -8.37 -24.74 1.17
CA VAL A 89 -7.83 -23.55 0.48
C VAL A 89 -7.11 -22.56 1.42
N PHE A 90 -7.20 -22.75 2.74
CA PHE A 90 -6.69 -21.83 3.74
C PHE A 90 -5.25 -22.15 4.17
N THR A 91 -4.45 -21.09 4.34
CA THR A 91 -3.11 -21.09 4.92
C THR A 91 -2.99 -19.91 5.90
N VAL A 92 -2.39 -20.14 7.06
CA VAL A 92 -2.08 -19.09 8.06
C VAL A 92 -0.57 -19.03 8.23
N VAL A 93 -0.03 -17.83 8.12
CA VAL A 93 1.40 -17.53 8.22
C VAL A 93 1.65 -16.65 9.44
N ASP A 94 2.55 -17.08 10.30
CA ASP A 94 3.22 -16.19 11.27
C ASP A 94 4.51 -15.70 10.62
N ALA A 95 4.64 -14.39 10.48
CA ALA A 95 5.80 -13.79 9.84
C ALA A 95 6.98 -13.56 10.79
N HIS A 96 6.87 -13.85 12.09
CA HIS A 96 7.98 -13.73 13.04
C HIS A 96 8.69 -12.36 13.00
N ARG A 97 7.87 -11.29 12.94
CA ARG A 97 8.29 -9.89 12.82
C ARG A 97 9.14 -9.57 11.59
N GLU A 98 9.03 -10.38 10.54
CA GLU A 98 9.74 -10.17 9.29
C GLU A 98 9.30 -8.88 8.58
N ILE A 99 10.18 -8.38 7.73
CA ILE A 99 9.97 -7.22 6.87
C ILE A 99 8.82 -7.48 5.90
N GLY A 100 7.91 -6.52 5.83
CA GLY A 100 6.64 -6.60 5.09
C GLY A 100 6.78 -7.26 3.72
N PRO A 101 7.53 -6.67 2.75
CA PRO A 101 7.67 -7.25 1.43
C PRO A 101 8.07 -8.73 1.40
N LEU A 102 8.95 -9.17 2.30
CA LEU A 102 9.37 -10.58 2.36
C LEU A 102 8.26 -11.50 2.88
N SER A 103 7.51 -11.05 3.88
CA SER A 103 6.33 -11.74 4.40
C SER A 103 5.24 -11.88 3.33
N ALA A 104 4.99 -10.81 2.57
CA ALA A 104 4.00 -10.80 1.50
C ALA A 104 4.42 -11.69 0.31
N GLU A 105 5.70 -11.66 -0.10
CA GLU A 105 6.21 -12.57 -1.14
C GLU A 105 6.03 -14.03 -0.74
N PHE A 106 6.36 -14.40 0.50
CA PHE A 106 6.15 -15.75 1.01
C PHE A 106 4.67 -16.16 0.93
N ALA A 107 3.77 -15.26 1.35
CA ALA A 107 2.34 -15.50 1.31
C ALA A 107 1.77 -15.59 -0.12
N VAL A 108 2.27 -14.76 -1.04
CA VAL A 108 1.93 -14.82 -2.48
C VAL A 108 2.35 -16.16 -3.08
N THR A 109 3.57 -16.63 -2.81
CA THR A 109 4.02 -17.95 -3.26
C THR A 109 3.11 -19.05 -2.72
N ALA A 110 2.80 -19.03 -1.42
CA ALA A 110 1.88 -20.00 -0.81
C ALA A 110 0.47 -19.93 -1.43
N ALA A 111 -0.03 -18.73 -1.74
CA ALA A 111 -1.34 -18.54 -2.37
C ALA A 111 -1.36 -19.14 -3.79
N ILE A 112 -0.34 -18.86 -4.60
CA ILE A 112 -0.18 -19.39 -5.95
C ILE A 112 -0.13 -20.92 -5.92
N GLU A 113 0.73 -21.51 -5.09
CA GLU A 113 0.86 -22.96 -4.95
C GLU A 113 -0.46 -23.62 -4.56
N ARG A 114 -1.21 -22.99 -3.66
CA ARG A 114 -2.51 -23.49 -3.21
C ARG A 114 -3.58 -23.39 -4.29
N ALA A 115 -3.64 -22.26 -5.00
CA ALA A 115 -4.55 -22.04 -6.11
C ALA A 115 -4.33 -23.05 -7.24
N ARG A 116 -3.07 -23.33 -7.60
CA ARG A 116 -2.75 -24.35 -8.61
C ARG A 116 -3.25 -25.74 -8.25
N ARG A 117 -3.26 -26.08 -6.95
CA ARG A 117 -3.67 -27.40 -6.47
C ARG A 117 -5.17 -27.52 -6.25
N LEU A 118 -5.82 -26.46 -5.81
CA LEU A 118 -7.18 -26.50 -5.25
C LEU A 118 -8.14 -25.50 -5.92
N GLY A 119 -7.70 -24.79 -6.94
CA GLY A 119 -8.43 -23.70 -7.60
C GLY A 119 -8.38 -22.38 -6.84
N VAL A 120 -8.21 -22.41 -5.52
CA VAL A 120 -8.15 -21.24 -4.65
C VAL A 120 -7.01 -21.38 -3.65
N GLY A 121 -6.24 -20.31 -3.48
CA GLY A 121 -5.32 -20.12 -2.38
C GLY A 121 -5.70 -18.90 -1.57
N LEU A 122 -5.99 -19.08 -0.29
CA LEU A 122 -6.35 -18.02 0.64
C LEU A 122 -5.40 -18.03 1.82
N VAL A 123 -4.53 -17.02 1.88
CA VAL A 123 -3.41 -16.95 2.83
C VAL A 123 -3.58 -15.75 3.74
N GLY A 124 -3.66 -16.00 5.04
CA GLY A 124 -3.62 -14.97 6.08
C GLY A 124 -2.21 -14.82 6.63
N VAL A 125 -1.74 -13.59 6.83
CA VAL A 125 -0.43 -13.29 7.47
C VAL A 125 -0.63 -12.38 8.67
N ILE A 126 0.08 -12.66 9.75
CA ILE A 126 0.16 -11.81 10.95
C ILE A 126 1.63 -11.66 11.39
N ASN A 127 1.89 -10.77 12.35
CA ASN A 127 3.19 -10.58 12.98
C ASN A 127 4.26 -10.12 11.98
N THR A 128 3.90 -9.14 11.14
CA THR A 128 4.76 -8.58 10.07
C THR A 128 4.76 -7.05 10.11
N GLN A 129 5.78 -6.44 9.52
CA GLN A 129 5.76 -5.01 9.19
C GLN A 129 4.83 -4.72 8.00
N ARG A 130 4.55 -3.44 7.74
CA ARG A 130 3.76 -2.99 6.58
C ARG A 130 4.50 -3.25 5.26
N TYR A 131 3.79 -3.72 4.23
CA TYR A 131 4.43 -4.05 2.92
C TYR A 131 4.74 -2.82 2.08
N GLY A 132 3.86 -1.80 2.06
CA GLY A 132 3.92 -0.76 1.04
C GLY A 132 2.77 -0.90 0.04
N VAL A 133 3.07 -1.01 -1.25
CA VAL A 133 2.08 -1.00 -2.33
C VAL A 133 1.54 -2.41 -2.62
N LEU A 134 0.25 -2.65 -2.35
CA LEU A 134 -0.35 -3.99 -2.48
C LEU A 134 -0.37 -4.48 -3.94
N SER A 135 -0.47 -3.57 -4.91
CA SER A 135 -0.59 -3.94 -6.33
C SER A 135 0.56 -4.80 -6.84
N THR A 136 1.77 -4.62 -6.31
CA THR A 136 2.94 -5.42 -6.72
C THR A 136 2.75 -6.91 -6.41
N PHE A 137 2.07 -7.25 -5.31
CA PHE A 137 1.82 -8.63 -4.92
C PHE A 137 0.67 -9.24 -5.72
N THR A 138 -0.39 -8.49 -5.98
CA THR A 138 -1.50 -8.97 -6.82
C THR A 138 -1.06 -9.12 -8.27
N GLU A 139 -0.26 -8.20 -8.79
CA GLU A 139 0.38 -8.31 -10.11
C GLU A 139 1.31 -9.52 -10.19
N ALA A 140 2.06 -9.84 -9.12
CA ALA A 140 2.87 -11.06 -9.08
C ALA A 140 2.03 -12.35 -9.15
N ILE A 141 0.83 -12.36 -8.55
CA ILE A 141 -0.13 -13.46 -8.72
C ILE A 141 -0.64 -13.50 -10.17
N ALA A 142 -1.01 -12.35 -10.73
CA ALA A 142 -1.50 -12.21 -12.11
C ALA A 142 -0.48 -12.61 -13.18
N ALA A 143 0.81 -12.37 -12.93
CA ALA A 143 1.89 -12.83 -13.81
C ALA A 143 1.94 -14.37 -13.94
N HIS A 144 1.36 -15.10 -13.00
CA HIS A 144 1.20 -16.55 -13.09
C HIS A 144 -0.12 -16.97 -13.74
N GLY A 145 -0.85 -16.08 -14.42
CA GLY A 145 -2.13 -16.39 -15.05
C GLY A 145 -3.29 -16.58 -14.06
N LEU A 146 -3.13 -16.15 -12.81
CA LEU A 146 -4.12 -16.29 -11.74
C LEU A 146 -4.78 -14.94 -11.45
N LEU A 147 -6.02 -14.92 -10.98
CA LEU A 147 -6.58 -13.68 -10.43
C LEU A 147 -6.01 -13.46 -9.02
N GLY A 148 -5.39 -12.30 -8.80
CA GLY A 148 -4.81 -11.92 -7.51
C GLY A 148 -5.66 -10.91 -6.77
N ILE A 149 -5.87 -11.12 -5.47
CA ILE A 149 -6.48 -10.15 -4.54
C ILE A 149 -5.59 -10.04 -3.31
N ALA A 150 -5.37 -8.83 -2.82
CA ALA A 150 -4.71 -8.58 -1.56
C ALA A 150 -5.49 -7.55 -0.77
N ALA A 151 -5.58 -7.76 0.54
CA ALA A 151 -6.22 -6.85 1.45
C ALA A 151 -5.45 -6.81 2.77
N ASN A 152 -5.63 -5.74 3.51
CA ASN A 152 -5.16 -5.69 4.89
C ASN A 152 -6.01 -4.79 5.76
N THR A 153 -5.76 -4.86 7.06
CA THR A 153 -6.35 -3.92 8.02
C THR A 153 -5.33 -2.91 8.57
N SER A 154 -5.76 -2.05 9.49
CA SER A 154 -4.92 -1.20 10.34
C SER A 154 -5.57 -1.11 11.72
N ARG A 155 -4.91 -0.38 12.64
CA ARG A 155 -5.61 0.10 13.84
C ARG A 155 -6.84 0.91 13.43
N ALA A 156 -7.77 1.08 14.36
CA ALA A 156 -8.93 1.92 14.19
C ALA A 156 -8.52 3.36 13.82
N GLU A 157 -8.74 3.75 12.58
CA GLU A 157 -8.35 5.06 12.01
C GLU A 157 -9.43 5.65 11.10
N ALA A 158 -10.51 4.91 10.83
CA ALA A 158 -11.53 5.30 9.88
C ALA A 158 -12.94 5.25 10.50
N VAL A 159 -13.76 6.20 10.05
CA VAL A 159 -15.18 6.31 10.39
C VAL A 159 -16.05 6.22 9.13
N PRO A 160 -17.26 5.61 9.21
CA PRO A 160 -18.28 5.85 8.20
C PRO A 160 -18.69 7.33 8.20
N ALA A 161 -19.33 7.79 7.14
CA ALA A 161 -19.89 9.15 7.11
C ALA A 161 -20.87 9.34 8.28
N GLY A 162 -20.69 10.43 9.05
CA GLY A 162 -21.47 10.72 10.26
C GLY A 162 -21.02 9.98 11.53
N GLY A 163 -19.95 9.17 11.47
CA GLY A 163 -19.35 8.55 12.65
C GLY A 163 -18.34 9.46 13.35
N ALA A 164 -18.27 9.38 14.68
CA ALA A 164 -17.33 10.18 15.49
C ALA A 164 -16.11 9.40 15.99
N SER A 165 -16.23 8.09 16.20
CA SER A 165 -15.15 7.27 16.75
C SER A 165 -14.71 6.21 15.77
N ALA A 166 -13.39 6.15 15.51
CA ALA A 166 -12.82 5.16 14.62
C ALA A 166 -13.02 3.74 15.18
N VAL A 167 -13.48 2.85 14.31
CA VAL A 167 -13.64 1.42 14.60
C VAL A 167 -13.07 0.55 13.48
N LEU A 168 -12.94 1.10 12.28
CA LEU A 168 -12.35 0.45 11.12
C LEU A 168 -10.94 0.95 10.87
N GLY A 169 -10.12 0.13 10.22
CA GLY A 169 -8.91 0.63 9.58
C GLY A 169 -9.19 1.32 8.24
N VAL A 170 -8.15 1.87 7.63
CA VAL A 170 -8.20 2.39 6.24
C VAL A 170 -8.33 1.29 5.18
N ASN A 171 -8.27 0.03 5.62
CA ASN A 171 -8.51 -1.24 4.95
C ASN A 171 -8.42 -1.18 3.42
N PRO A 172 -7.20 -1.21 2.82
CA PRO A 172 -7.06 -1.17 1.38
C PRO A 172 -7.42 -2.51 0.73
N LEU A 173 -7.82 -2.41 -0.54
CA LEU A 173 -8.04 -3.53 -1.44
C LEU A 173 -7.19 -3.34 -2.68
N SER A 174 -6.46 -4.38 -3.05
CA SER A 174 -5.86 -4.52 -4.36
C SER A 174 -6.36 -5.77 -5.04
N PHE A 175 -6.50 -5.69 -6.36
CA PHE A 175 -6.67 -6.85 -7.22
C PHE A 175 -5.88 -6.68 -8.52
N ALA A 176 -5.54 -7.80 -9.14
CA ALA A 176 -4.98 -7.84 -10.48
C ALA A 176 -5.57 -9.00 -11.28
N LEU A 177 -5.92 -8.70 -12.53
CA LEU A 177 -6.42 -9.67 -13.50
C LEU A 177 -5.31 -10.03 -14.49
N PRO A 178 -5.10 -11.32 -14.80
CA PRO A 178 -4.16 -11.71 -15.83
C PRO A 178 -4.67 -11.22 -17.19
N THR A 179 -3.76 -10.72 -18.03
CA THR A 179 -4.02 -10.36 -19.43
C THR A 179 -2.91 -10.98 -20.29
N LEU A 180 -3.02 -10.88 -21.62
CA LEU A 180 -1.93 -11.29 -22.53
C LEU A 180 -0.69 -10.37 -22.46
N GLY A 181 -0.78 -9.24 -21.77
CA GLY A 181 0.32 -8.31 -21.55
C GLY A 181 0.38 -7.89 -20.08
N GLU A 182 0.43 -6.60 -19.82
CA GLU A 182 0.42 -6.07 -18.45
C GLU A 182 -0.90 -6.38 -17.73
N PRO A 183 -0.87 -6.85 -16.47
CA PRO A 183 -2.08 -7.10 -15.70
C PRO A 183 -2.94 -5.85 -15.54
N LEU A 184 -4.27 -6.02 -15.60
CA LEU A 184 -5.20 -4.98 -15.17
C LEU A 184 -5.20 -4.97 -13.64
N SER A 185 -4.69 -3.90 -13.02
CA SER A 185 -4.48 -3.86 -11.57
C SER A 185 -5.09 -2.62 -10.92
N ALA A 186 -5.74 -2.80 -9.78
CA ALA A 186 -6.20 -1.72 -8.93
C ALA A 186 -5.63 -1.88 -7.52
N ASP A 187 -5.43 -0.76 -6.83
CA ASP A 187 -4.93 -0.72 -5.46
C ASP A 187 -5.34 0.61 -4.83
N MET A 188 -6.27 0.52 -3.88
CA MET A 188 -6.98 1.65 -3.29
C MET A 188 -7.24 1.43 -1.80
N GLY A 189 -7.20 2.52 -1.03
CA GLY A 189 -7.74 2.55 0.33
C GLY A 189 -9.27 2.54 0.33
N THR A 190 -9.88 2.21 1.47
CA THR A 190 -11.33 2.41 1.65
C THR A 190 -11.71 3.78 2.20
N THR A 191 -10.74 4.68 2.36
CA THR A 191 -10.95 6.07 2.80
C THR A 191 -10.72 7.08 1.68
N LEU A 192 -11.32 8.27 1.82
CA LEU A 192 -11.15 9.39 0.87
C LEU A 192 -9.69 9.86 0.78
N ALA A 193 -8.95 9.78 1.89
CA ALA A 193 -7.51 9.96 1.93
C ALA A 193 -6.86 8.98 2.91
N PRO A 194 -5.62 8.52 2.68
CA PRO A 194 -4.90 7.68 3.62
C PRO A 194 -4.39 8.50 4.81
N MET A 195 -4.21 7.86 5.97
CA MET A 195 -3.68 8.51 7.18
C MET A 195 -2.28 9.12 6.99
N GLY A 196 -1.50 8.62 6.02
CA GLY A 196 -0.22 9.23 5.63
C GLY A 196 -0.35 10.71 5.21
N VAL A 197 -1.48 11.10 4.59
CA VAL A 197 -1.76 12.51 4.25
C VAL A 197 -1.91 13.33 5.53
N LEU A 198 -2.65 12.82 6.52
CA LEU A 198 -2.79 13.50 7.81
C LEU A 198 -1.44 13.71 8.50
N TRP A 199 -0.59 12.68 8.54
CA TRP A 199 0.73 12.78 9.17
C TRP A 199 1.66 13.77 8.47
N GLU A 200 1.66 13.80 7.14
CA GLU A 200 2.45 14.76 6.37
C GLU A 200 1.95 16.20 6.57
N HIS A 201 0.64 16.41 6.59
CA HIS A 201 0.05 17.73 6.80
C HIS A 201 0.26 18.24 8.23
N ARG A 202 0.27 17.35 9.23
CA ARG A 202 0.71 17.68 10.61
C ARG A 202 2.15 18.16 10.68
N ARG A 203 3.04 17.54 9.91
CA ARG A 203 4.47 17.92 9.86
C ARG A 203 4.70 19.23 9.11
N SER A 204 4.00 19.42 7.98
CA SER A 204 4.19 20.59 7.11
C SER A 204 3.35 21.81 7.53
N GLY A 205 2.35 21.63 8.38
CA GLY A 205 1.41 22.67 8.79
C GLY A 205 0.40 23.10 7.71
N ASN A 206 0.31 22.32 6.62
CA ASN A 206 -0.63 22.60 5.52
C ASN A 206 -2.04 22.08 5.84
N PRO A 207 -3.11 22.76 5.40
CA PRO A 207 -4.48 22.28 5.59
C PRO A 207 -4.72 20.95 4.88
N LEU A 208 -5.52 20.07 5.49
CA LEU A 208 -5.93 18.80 4.89
C LEU A 208 -6.87 19.01 3.71
N PRO A 209 -6.94 18.03 2.78
CA PRO A 209 -8.00 17.99 1.78
C PRO A 209 -9.38 18.05 2.44
N GLU A 210 -10.27 18.87 1.90
CA GLU A 210 -11.62 19.03 2.43
C GLU A 210 -12.37 17.70 2.47
N GLN A 211 -13.21 17.53 3.51
CA GLN A 211 -14.12 16.39 3.68
C GLN A 211 -13.44 15.00 3.71
N CYS A 212 -12.13 14.93 3.92
CA CYS A 212 -11.40 13.65 4.00
C CYS A 212 -11.21 13.13 5.43
N PHE A 213 -11.31 14.00 6.42
CA PHE A 213 -11.05 13.69 7.83
C PHE A 213 -12.09 14.34 8.75
N VAL A 214 -12.29 13.74 9.92
CA VAL A 214 -13.12 14.29 11.01
C VAL A 214 -12.28 14.57 12.25
N ASP A 215 -12.73 15.48 13.11
CA ASP A 215 -12.20 15.70 14.45
C ASP A 215 -12.66 14.63 15.46
N ALA A 216 -12.48 14.87 16.77
CA ALA A 216 -12.86 13.92 17.82
C ALA A 216 -14.39 13.82 18.00
N GLU A 217 -15.12 14.86 17.62
CA GLU A 217 -16.59 14.94 17.69
C GLU A 217 -17.27 14.38 16.44
N GLY A 218 -16.49 14.02 15.41
CA GLY A 218 -17.00 13.51 14.14
C GLY A 218 -17.34 14.59 13.11
N SER A 219 -16.96 15.85 13.36
CA SER A 219 -17.18 16.95 12.43
C SER A 219 -16.07 16.98 11.37
N PRO A 220 -16.39 17.13 10.07
CA PRO A 220 -15.36 17.26 9.03
C PRO A 220 -14.43 18.43 9.30
N THR A 221 -13.11 18.21 9.17
CA THR A 221 -12.10 19.23 9.45
C THR A 221 -10.99 19.25 8.40
N SER A 222 -10.47 20.45 8.12
CA SER A 222 -9.26 20.66 7.33
C SER A 222 -8.03 20.96 8.19
N ASP A 223 -8.16 21.04 9.51
CA ASP A 223 -7.03 21.23 10.42
C ASP A 223 -6.33 19.89 10.70
N PRO A 224 -5.06 19.71 10.28
CA PRO A 224 -4.31 18.49 10.56
C PRO A 224 -4.11 18.20 12.05
N HIS A 225 -4.13 19.20 12.93
CA HIS A 225 -3.97 18.97 14.37
C HIS A 225 -5.28 18.57 15.04
N ALA A 226 -6.43 19.05 14.55
CA ALA A 226 -7.75 18.65 15.03
C ALA A 226 -8.22 17.28 14.50
N ALA A 227 -7.81 16.89 13.29
CA ALA A 227 -8.26 15.65 12.65
C ALA A 227 -7.89 14.38 13.44
N SER A 228 -8.87 13.55 13.75
CA SER A 228 -8.71 12.28 14.46
C SER A 228 -8.66 11.08 13.49
N SER A 229 -9.57 11.07 12.50
CA SER A 229 -9.92 9.87 11.73
C SER A 229 -10.19 10.20 10.27
N ALA A 230 -9.93 9.25 9.37
CA ALA A 230 -10.24 9.37 7.96
C ALA A 230 -11.69 8.95 7.67
N ILE A 231 -12.31 9.61 6.69
CA ILE A 231 -13.68 9.29 6.26
C ILE A 231 -13.63 8.19 5.18
N VAL A 232 -14.45 7.16 5.34
CA VAL A 232 -14.64 6.07 4.37
C VAL A 232 -15.28 6.60 3.07
N PHE A 233 -14.80 6.16 1.90
CA PHE A 233 -15.33 6.64 0.61
C PHE A 233 -16.74 6.08 0.37
N GLY A 234 -17.53 6.74 -0.48
CA GLY A 234 -18.78 6.14 -0.99
C GLY A 234 -19.80 5.79 0.09
N ASP A 235 -19.73 6.46 1.24
CA ASP A 235 -20.69 6.35 2.34
C ASP A 235 -20.91 4.89 2.77
N HIS A 236 -22.15 4.43 2.93
CA HIS A 236 -22.49 3.07 3.35
C HIS A 236 -21.86 1.96 2.48
N ARG A 237 -21.53 2.24 1.20
CA ARG A 237 -20.92 1.25 0.31
C ARG A 237 -19.44 1.02 0.61
N GLY A 238 -18.68 2.09 0.80
CA GLY A 238 -17.29 1.92 1.23
C GLY A 238 -17.22 1.42 2.66
N PHE A 239 -18.20 1.74 3.51
CA PHE A 239 -18.29 1.17 4.85
C PHE A 239 -18.48 -0.35 4.80
N ALA A 240 -19.44 -0.82 4.00
CA ALA A 240 -19.65 -2.25 3.78
C ALA A 240 -18.41 -2.95 3.21
N LEU A 241 -17.71 -2.31 2.25
CA LEU A 241 -16.47 -2.83 1.72
C LEU A 241 -15.36 -2.89 2.79
N SER A 242 -15.15 -1.82 3.53
CA SER A 242 -14.14 -1.78 4.59
C SER A 242 -14.40 -2.80 5.68
N LEU A 243 -15.66 -3.03 6.06
CA LEU A 243 -16.06 -4.07 7.01
C LEU A 243 -15.77 -5.49 6.48
N LEU A 244 -16.04 -5.75 5.20
CA LEU A 244 -15.68 -7.02 4.56
C LEU A 244 -14.16 -7.24 4.61
N LEU A 245 -13.37 -6.24 4.28
CA LEU A 245 -11.89 -6.33 4.28
C LEU A 245 -11.33 -6.48 5.71
N GLN A 246 -11.93 -5.80 6.70
CA GLN A 246 -11.61 -5.98 8.12
C GLN A 246 -11.79 -7.44 8.54
N THR A 247 -12.92 -8.04 8.15
CA THR A 247 -13.27 -9.43 8.49
C THR A 247 -12.36 -10.43 7.75
N LEU A 248 -12.13 -10.20 6.46
CA LEU A 248 -11.28 -11.01 5.58
C LEU A 248 -9.84 -11.09 6.08
N THR A 249 -9.35 -10.01 6.67
CA THR A 249 -7.97 -9.88 7.17
C THR A 249 -7.86 -10.08 8.67
N GLY A 250 -8.99 -10.28 9.36
CA GLY A 250 -9.11 -10.34 10.81
C GLY A 250 -9.69 -11.67 11.26
N SER A 251 -10.98 -11.65 11.63
CA SER A 251 -11.68 -12.80 12.23
C SER A 251 -11.69 -14.05 11.38
N LEU A 252 -11.61 -13.95 10.04
CA LEU A 252 -11.50 -15.13 9.18
C LEU A 252 -10.29 -16.01 9.52
N PHE A 253 -9.19 -15.40 9.96
CA PHE A 253 -7.97 -16.08 10.37
C PHE A 253 -7.81 -16.14 11.89
N GLY A 254 -8.69 -15.48 12.65
CA GLY A 254 -8.57 -15.31 14.10
C GLY A 254 -7.59 -14.21 14.50
N PHE A 255 -7.34 -13.24 13.62
CA PHE A 255 -6.44 -12.12 13.88
C PHE A 255 -7.18 -10.95 14.56
N PRO A 256 -6.47 -10.05 15.27
CA PRO A 256 -7.07 -8.86 15.89
C PRO A 256 -7.79 -7.95 14.88
N MET A 257 -8.81 -7.23 15.34
CA MET A 257 -9.58 -6.29 14.52
C MET A 257 -9.91 -5.01 15.29
N GLY A 258 -10.12 -3.91 14.57
CA GLY A 258 -10.55 -2.64 15.16
C GLY A 258 -9.60 -2.16 16.25
N SER A 259 -10.12 -2.00 17.47
CA SER A 259 -9.36 -1.56 18.65
C SER A 259 -8.33 -2.58 19.15
N ASP A 260 -8.50 -3.87 18.82
CA ASP A 260 -7.59 -4.93 19.27
C ASP A 260 -6.29 -4.94 18.46
N VAL A 261 -6.22 -4.19 17.35
CA VAL A 261 -5.00 -3.98 16.58
C VAL A 261 -4.16 -2.89 17.25
N ASP A 262 -3.35 -3.30 18.22
CA ASP A 262 -2.52 -2.41 19.05
C ASP A 262 -1.25 -1.87 18.37
N SER A 263 -0.80 -2.55 17.31
CA SER A 263 0.50 -2.33 16.69
C SER A 263 0.54 -2.83 15.24
N THR A 264 1.66 -2.58 14.56
CA THR A 264 1.85 -3.13 13.21
C THR A 264 1.87 -4.67 13.21
N TRP A 265 2.31 -5.30 14.30
CA TRP A 265 2.45 -6.75 14.41
C TRP A 265 1.11 -7.45 14.55
N GLY A 266 0.14 -6.81 15.22
CA GLY A 266 -1.24 -7.29 15.32
C GLY A 266 -2.09 -7.00 14.08
N THR A 267 -1.53 -6.32 13.07
CA THR A 267 -2.28 -6.11 11.83
C THR A 267 -2.34 -7.40 11.02
N GLY A 268 -3.53 -7.73 10.52
CA GLY A 268 -3.75 -8.87 9.65
C GLY A 268 -3.76 -8.53 8.16
N TYR A 269 -3.36 -9.51 7.35
CA TYR A 269 -3.17 -9.42 5.92
C TYR A 269 -3.77 -10.65 5.24
N ALA A 270 -4.34 -10.47 4.06
CA ALA A 270 -4.93 -11.55 3.29
C ALA A 270 -4.48 -11.47 1.83
N PHE A 271 -4.05 -12.61 1.28
CA PHE A 271 -3.74 -12.79 -0.14
C PHE A 271 -4.60 -13.91 -0.69
N ILE A 272 -5.22 -13.66 -1.83
CA ILE A 272 -6.09 -14.61 -2.53
C ILE A 272 -5.57 -14.79 -3.95
N ALA A 273 -5.35 -16.03 -4.34
CA ALA A 273 -5.11 -16.41 -5.73
C ALA A 273 -6.24 -17.33 -6.20
N LEU A 274 -6.84 -17.02 -7.35
CA LEU A 274 -7.87 -17.84 -7.97
C LEU A 274 -7.36 -18.35 -9.32
N ASP A 275 -7.41 -19.66 -9.52
CA ASP A 275 -7.06 -20.29 -10.80
C ASP A 275 -8.29 -20.39 -11.69
N PRO A 276 -8.39 -19.58 -12.77
CA PRO A 276 -9.57 -19.57 -13.63
C PRO A 276 -9.79 -20.92 -14.34
N THR A 277 -8.74 -21.75 -14.49
CA THR A 277 -8.83 -23.04 -15.18
C THR A 277 -9.69 -24.06 -14.41
N PHE A 278 -9.89 -23.88 -13.10
CA PHE A 278 -10.80 -24.71 -12.32
C PHE A 278 -12.27 -24.42 -12.62
N ALA A 279 -12.59 -23.20 -13.05
CA ALA A 279 -13.96 -22.81 -13.41
C ALA A 279 -14.25 -23.03 -14.89
N ALA A 280 -13.29 -22.71 -15.77
CA ALA A 280 -13.43 -22.80 -17.22
C ALA A 280 -12.11 -23.22 -17.88
N PRO A 281 -11.75 -24.53 -17.85
CA PRO A 281 -10.44 -25.01 -18.29
C PRO A 281 -10.14 -24.78 -19.78
N ASP A 282 -11.18 -24.75 -20.61
CA ASP A 282 -11.05 -24.56 -22.06
C ASP A 282 -11.10 -23.09 -22.49
N GLN A 283 -11.17 -22.15 -21.52
CA GLN A 283 -11.25 -20.72 -21.79
C GLN A 283 -9.95 -20.02 -21.40
N ASP A 284 -9.48 -19.15 -22.30
CA ASP A 284 -8.35 -18.26 -22.00
C ASP A 284 -8.86 -16.98 -21.32
N ALA A 285 -8.82 -16.99 -19.98
CA ALA A 285 -9.19 -15.84 -19.16
C ALA A 285 -8.32 -14.61 -19.44
N ALA A 286 -7.03 -14.79 -19.76
CA ALA A 286 -6.11 -13.70 -20.05
C ALA A 286 -6.50 -13.01 -21.37
N ALA A 287 -6.82 -13.78 -22.41
CA ALA A 287 -7.33 -13.24 -23.66
C ALA A 287 -8.69 -12.54 -23.49
N ALA A 288 -9.58 -13.08 -22.66
CA ALA A 288 -10.87 -12.44 -22.35
C ALA A 288 -10.70 -11.10 -21.64
N ASN A 289 -9.82 -11.04 -20.64
CA ASN A 289 -9.52 -9.80 -19.92
C ASN A 289 -8.80 -8.77 -20.82
N THR A 290 -7.92 -9.20 -21.72
CA THR A 290 -7.33 -8.31 -22.74
C THR A 290 -8.40 -7.65 -23.60
N ARG A 291 -9.35 -8.44 -24.14
CA ARG A 291 -10.46 -7.90 -24.94
C ARG A 291 -11.32 -6.91 -24.15
N LEU A 292 -11.60 -7.20 -22.88
CA LEU A 292 -12.32 -6.28 -22.01
C LEU A 292 -11.55 -4.96 -21.82
N ALA A 293 -10.23 -5.04 -21.57
CA ALA A 293 -9.40 -3.86 -21.42
C ALA A 293 -9.38 -3.00 -22.70
N GLU A 294 -9.33 -3.63 -23.88
CA GLU A 294 -9.44 -2.96 -25.18
C GLU A 294 -10.80 -2.28 -25.38
N GLN A 295 -11.90 -2.97 -25.04
CA GLN A 295 -13.24 -2.39 -25.10
C GLN A 295 -13.40 -1.18 -24.19
N LEU A 296 -12.89 -1.27 -22.95
CA LEU A 296 -12.91 -0.16 -22.00
C LEU A 296 -12.09 1.04 -22.52
N ARG A 297 -10.91 0.79 -23.11
CA ARG A 297 -10.11 1.85 -23.75
C ARG A 297 -10.81 2.48 -24.95
N ALA A 298 -11.47 1.68 -25.78
CA ALA A 298 -12.23 2.18 -26.92
C ALA A 298 -13.47 3.00 -26.49
N ALA A 299 -14.05 2.68 -25.33
CA ALA A 299 -15.15 3.43 -24.75
C ALA A 299 -14.73 4.72 -24.02
N ALA A 300 -13.43 4.96 -23.86
CA ALA A 300 -12.92 6.13 -23.18
C ALA A 300 -13.23 7.42 -23.96
N ALA A 301 -13.54 8.49 -23.25
CA ALA A 301 -13.66 9.81 -23.85
C ALA A 301 -12.31 10.27 -24.42
N ALA A 302 -12.34 11.00 -25.54
CA ALA A 302 -11.15 11.48 -26.24
C ALA A 302 -10.40 12.61 -25.51
N ASP A 303 -10.91 13.09 -24.37
CA ASP A 303 -10.30 14.16 -23.58
C ASP A 303 -9.08 13.72 -22.73
N GLY A 304 -8.77 12.41 -22.74
CA GLY A 304 -7.61 11.84 -22.05
C GLY A 304 -7.74 11.80 -20.52
N THR A 305 -8.92 12.09 -19.97
CA THR A 305 -9.14 12.10 -18.50
C THR A 305 -9.33 10.71 -17.93
N TRP A 306 -9.87 9.79 -18.73
CA TRP A 306 -10.13 8.41 -18.36
C TRP A 306 -8.90 7.52 -18.58
N ARG A 307 -8.69 6.56 -17.68
CA ARG A 307 -7.61 5.58 -17.75
C ARG A 307 -8.04 4.28 -17.09
N LEU A 308 -7.47 3.16 -17.54
CA LEU A 308 -7.62 1.91 -16.80
C LEU A 308 -6.84 1.97 -15.47
N PRO A 309 -7.32 1.25 -14.44
CA PRO A 309 -6.53 1.01 -13.24
C PRO A 309 -5.13 0.47 -13.58
N GLY A 310 -4.13 1.04 -12.90
CA GLY A 310 -2.71 0.68 -13.06
C GLY A 310 -1.96 1.46 -14.15
N ASP A 311 -2.64 1.95 -15.21
CA ASP A 311 -1.98 2.58 -16.37
C ASP A 311 -1.12 3.79 -15.99
N ARG A 312 -1.65 4.69 -15.15
CA ARG A 312 -0.89 5.86 -14.68
C ARG A 312 0.39 5.47 -13.94
N GLY A 313 0.31 4.47 -13.05
CA GLY A 313 1.45 4.03 -12.26
C GLY A 313 2.55 3.47 -13.15
N ARG A 314 2.19 2.57 -14.08
CA ARG A 314 3.12 1.98 -15.05
C ARG A 314 3.76 3.04 -15.95
N ALA A 315 2.98 4.01 -16.44
CA ALA A 315 3.50 5.09 -17.27
C ALA A 315 4.51 5.98 -16.51
N LEU A 316 4.21 6.34 -15.26
CA LEU A 316 5.13 7.08 -14.39
C LEU A 316 6.42 6.31 -14.15
N GLU A 317 6.32 5.01 -13.88
CA GLU A 317 7.48 4.16 -13.65
C GLU A 317 8.36 4.05 -14.90
N ALA A 318 7.77 3.79 -16.07
CA ALA A 318 8.49 3.71 -17.33
C ALA A 318 9.22 5.02 -17.67
N ALA A 319 8.55 6.16 -17.48
CA ALA A 319 9.15 7.47 -17.69
C ALA A 319 10.30 7.75 -16.72
N ALA A 320 10.12 7.43 -15.43
CA ALA A 320 11.16 7.61 -14.43
C ALA A 320 12.38 6.72 -14.70
N ARG A 321 12.18 5.45 -15.08
CA ARG A 321 13.26 4.54 -15.46
C ARG A 321 14.02 5.01 -16.70
N THR A 322 13.32 5.54 -17.69
CA THR A 322 13.94 6.13 -18.90
C THR A 322 14.79 7.35 -18.55
N ASN A 323 14.32 8.20 -17.64
CA ASN A 323 15.05 9.38 -17.17
C ASN A 323 16.24 9.05 -16.25
N GLY A 324 16.25 7.86 -15.62
CA GLY A 324 17.30 7.39 -14.71
C GLY A 324 17.38 8.11 -13.36
N THR A 325 16.63 9.20 -13.15
CA THR A 325 16.66 10.03 -11.94
C THR A 325 15.25 10.42 -11.48
N ILE A 326 15.08 10.62 -10.17
CA ILE A 326 13.84 11.14 -9.57
C ILE A 326 14.12 12.28 -8.59
N ALA A 327 13.12 13.13 -8.32
CA ALA A 327 13.24 14.20 -7.33
C ALA A 327 12.92 13.65 -5.93
N VAL A 328 13.82 13.85 -4.98
CA VAL A 328 13.67 13.38 -3.59
C VAL A 328 13.82 14.58 -2.65
N PRO A 329 12.92 14.77 -1.66
CA PRO A 329 13.09 15.81 -0.66
C PRO A 329 14.42 15.64 0.09
N GLY A 330 15.20 16.71 0.25
CA GLY A 330 16.50 16.66 0.95
C GLY A 330 16.47 15.96 2.32
N PRO A 331 15.49 16.25 3.21
CA PRO A 331 15.36 15.57 4.48
C PRO A 331 15.12 14.04 4.35
N LEU A 332 14.36 13.61 3.34
CA LEU A 332 14.14 12.19 3.10
C LEU A 332 15.41 11.50 2.62
N LEU A 333 16.16 12.14 1.70
CA LEU A 333 17.45 11.62 1.26
C LEU A 333 18.45 11.50 2.42
N ALA A 334 18.51 12.50 3.30
CA ALA A 334 19.35 12.44 4.49
C ALA A 334 18.98 11.26 5.42
N ARG A 335 17.68 11.02 5.63
CA ARG A 335 17.19 9.86 6.41
C ARG A 335 17.58 8.54 5.74
N LEU A 336 17.42 8.40 4.43
CA LEU A 336 17.85 7.19 3.70
C LEU A 336 19.36 6.94 3.83
N SER A 337 20.17 7.99 3.74
CA SER A 337 21.62 7.90 3.94
C SER A 337 21.98 7.47 5.36
N ALA A 338 21.35 8.04 6.39
CA ALA A 338 21.55 7.64 7.79
C ALA A 338 21.18 6.17 8.02
N ARG A 339 20.04 5.72 7.49
CA ARG A 339 19.60 4.32 7.55
C ARG A 339 20.61 3.38 6.87
N SER A 340 21.20 3.79 5.75
CA SER A 340 22.21 3.00 5.05
C SER A 340 23.53 2.86 5.83
N ALA A 341 23.78 3.75 6.79
CA ALA A 341 24.91 3.70 7.72
C ALA A 341 24.59 2.96 9.03
N GLY A 342 23.40 2.39 9.17
CA GLY A 342 22.98 1.62 10.35
C GLY A 342 22.32 2.44 11.46
N ASP A 343 22.07 3.74 11.25
CA ASP A 343 21.24 4.52 12.17
C ASP A 343 19.77 4.26 11.89
N PHE A 344 19.14 3.43 12.70
CA PHE A 344 17.71 3.07 12.63
C PHE A 344 16.81 3.92 13.55
N THR A 345 17.37 4.92 14.23
CA THR A 345 16.70 5.61 15.34
C THR A 345 16.39 7.09 15.04
N SER A 346 17.25 7.78 14.29
CA SER A 346 17.08 9.21 14.02
C SER A 346 15.96 9.47 13.01
N ASP A 347 15.22 10.58 13.17
CA ASP A 347 14.16 11.04 12.27
C ASP A 347 14.46 12.40 11.64
#